data_AF-A0A8P0P955-F1
#
_entry.id   AF-A0A8P0P955-F1
#
_cell.length_a   1.000
_cell.length_b   1.000
_cell.length_c   1.000
_cell.angle_alpha   90.00
_cell.angle_beta   90.00
_cell.angle_gamma   90.00
#
_symmetry.space_group_name_H-M   'P 1'
#
loop_
_entity.id
_entity.type
_entity.pdbx_description
1 polymer ?
#
loop_
_entity_poly.entity_id
_entity_poly.type
_entity_poly.pdbx_seq_one_letter_code
_entity_poly.pdbx_strand_id
1 'polypeptide(L)'
;MTFLKIILSYHLPNQTSFSFLSACKRNKIFSYRGNSSQNVTFCLTLELKPSAEWFFFVKTGPRMHDSTGVEANFVPVDLLATPNYLSSKKHSININQNRILVILILILIFLILTVLGLITGLLVPRRKLHKISSSECFEAACPESWIGFQRKCFYFSDDIKNWTFSQRFCDSYGADLVQIETLLELNFLLRYKGPYDHWIGLSRDLGQPWKWVNGTEWTNCFPIRGGGECAYLNDKGASSARRYTERKWICSKPDIYAQIKRQNSI
;
A
#
# COMPACT_ATOMS: atom_id res chain seq x y z
N MET A 1 -6.90 12.76 8.42
CA MET A 1 -6.20 12.40 7.17
C MET A 1 -4.79 12.96 7.28
N THR A 2 -3.82 12.10 7.51
CA THR A 2 -2.40 12.47 7.54
C THR A 2 -1.98 12.73 6.10
N PHE A 3 -1.72 13.98 5.75
CA PHE A 3 -1.20 14.33 4.43
C PHE A 3 0.30 14.06 4.44
N LEU A 4 0.75 13.10 3.62
CA LEU A 4 2.18 12.92 3.38
C LEU A 4 2.63 14.09 2.50
N LYS A 5 3.32 15.05 3.11
CA LYS A 5 3.85 16.24 2.43
C LYS A 5 5.21 15.87 1.85
N ILE A 6 5.26 15.44 0.58
CA ILE A 6 6.53 15.24 -0.12
C ILE A 6 6.92 16.59 -0.74
N ILE A 7 7.90 17.27 -0.13
CA ILE A 7 8.52 18.48 -0.68
C ILE A 7 9.75 18.02 -1.47
N LEU A 8 9.68 18.03 -2.80
CA LEU A 8 10.86 17.94 -3.65
C LEU A 8 11.41 19.35 -3.84
N SER A 9 12.36 19.75 -3.00
CA SER A 9 13.15 20.97 -3.21
C SER A 9 14.34 20.63 -4.09
N TYR A 10 14.37 21.15 -5.31
CA TYR A 10 15.59 21.22 -6.10
C TYR A 10 16.23 22.58 -5.87
N HIS A 11 17.50 22.59 -5.45
CA HIS A 11 18.30 23.79 -5.35
C HIS A 11 19.30 23.80 -6.51
N LEU A 12 19.06 24.67 -7.51
CA LEU A 12 20.07 25.06 -8.49
C LEU A 12 20.56 26.47 -8.15
N PRO A 13 21.86 26.78 -8.39
CA PRO A 13 22.41 28.09 -8.08
C PRO A 13 21.89 29.10 -9.11
N ASN A 14 21.38 30.23 -8.60
CA ASN A 14 20.80 31.35 -9.33
C ASN A 14 19.45 31.12 -10.05
N GLN A 15 18.43 31.69 -9.38
CA GLN A 15 17.11 32.15 -9.83
C GLN A 15 15.89 31.20 -9.77
N THR A 16 14.91 31.69 -9.01
CA THR A 16 13.47 31.34 -8.88
C THR A 16 13.11 29.97 -8.32
N SER A 17 12.52 29.99 -7.12
CA SER A 17 11.84 28.85 -6.49
C SER A 17 10.50 28.61 -7.17
N PHE A 18 10.21 27.35 -7.52
CA PHE A 18 8.91 26.92 -8.01
C PHE A 18 8.21 26.06 -6.96
N SER A 19 6.96 26.38 -6.65
CA SER A 19 6.11 25.57 -5.79
C SER A 19 4.98 24.96 -6.62
N PHE A 20 4.84 23.63 -6.56
CA PHE A 20 3.75 22.90 -7.20
C PHE A 20 2.71 22.49 -6.15
N LEU A 21 1.44 22.81 -6.41
CA LEU A 21 0.29 22.13 -5.80
C LEU A 21 -0.21 21.08 -6.79
N SER A 22 -0.29 19.82 -6.38
CA SER A 22 -1.09 18.85 -7.14
C SER A 22 -1.90 17.94 -6.21
N ALA A 23 -3.17 17.75 -6.57
CA ALA A 23 -4.09 16.78 -6.00
C ALA A 23 -4.22 15.61 -6.98
N CYS A 24 -4.08 14.38 -6.48
CA CYS A 24 -4.12 13.19 -7.32
C CYS A 24 -5.56 12.67 -7.48
N LYS A 25 -6.08 12.61 -8.71
CA LYS A 25 -7.30 11.86 -9.06
C LYS A 25 -7.07 11.09 -10.37
N ARG A 26 -7.55 9.85 -10.42
CA ARG A 26 -7.25 8.79 -11.43
C ARG A 26 -7.37 9.26 -12.90
N ASN A 27 -6.44 8.76 -13.72
CA ASN A 27 -6.42 8.69 -15.18
C ASN A 27 -6.63 10.02 -15.93
N LYS A 28 -5.54 10.80 -16.10
CA LYS A 28 -5.38 11.76 -17.20
C LYS A 28 -3.92 11.79 -17.68
N ILE A 29 -3.75 11.86 -19.00
CA ILE A 29 -2.49 12.16 -19.68
C ILE A 29 -2.24 13.67 -19.54
N PHE A 30 -1.06 14.06 -19.09
CA PHE A 30 -0.64 15.47 -19.04
C PHE A 30 0.27 15.77 -20.24
N SER A 31 -0.05 16.83 -20.97
CA SER A 31 0.85 17.47 -21.94
C SER A 31 1.19 18.86 -21.43
N TYR A 32 2.47 19.22 -21.43
CA TYR A 32 2.95 20.55 -21.05
C TYR A 32 3.43 21.29 -22.30
N ARG A 33 3.17 22.61 -22.37
CA ARG A 33 3.68 23.52 -23.40
C ARG A 33 4.60 24.55 -22.73
N GLY A 34 5.91 24.35 -22.87
CA GLY A 34 6.94 25.30 -22.44
C GLY A 34 7.39 26.18 -23.60
N ASN A 35 7.64 27.46 -23.32
CA ASN A 35 7.98 28.47 -24.31
C ASN A 35 9.51 28.58 -24.48
N SER A 36 10.12 27.64 -25.21
CA SER A 36 11.40 27.81 -25.91
C SER A 36 11.58 26.70 -26.95
N SER A 37 12.30 26.98 -28.03
CA SER A 37 12.25 26.35 -29.36
C SER A 37 12.83 24.92 -29.50
N GLN A 38 12.67 24.04 -28.52
CA GLN A 38 12.92 22.60 -28.69
C GLN A 38 11.85 21.79 -27.93
N ASN A 39 10.93 21.18 -28.68
CA ASN A 39 9.82 20.40 -28.13
C ASN A 39 10.30 18.99 -27.78
N VAL A 40 10.48 18.69 -26.50
CA VAL A 40 10.63 17.31 -26.02
C VAL A 40 9.41 16.94 -25.18
N THR A 41 8.63 15.98 -25.66
CA THR A 41 7.47 15.43 -24.96
C THR A 41 7.89 14.20 -24.16
N PHE A 42 7.70 14.22 -22.83
CA PHE A 42 7.90 13.05 -21.98
C PHE A 42 6.54 12.50 -21.55
N CYS A 43 6.28 11.23 -21.86
CA CYS A 43 5.14 10.49 -21.30
C CYS A 43 5.65 9.57 -20.20
N LEU A 44 5.21 9.80 -18.96
CA LEU A 44 5.40 8.86 -17.85
C LEU A 44 4.14 8.02 -17.71
N THR A 45 4.25 6.72 -18.01
CA THR A 45 3.22 5.72 -17.70
C THR A 45 3.65 4.98 -16.44
N LEU A 46 2.87 5.08 -15.37
CA LEU A 46 3.07 4.29 -14.16
C LEU A 46 2.21 3.02 -14.29
N GLU A 47 2.86 1.89 -14.54
CA GLU A 47 2.23 0.58 -14.58
C GLU A 47 2.62 -0.19 -13.31
N LEU A 48 1.64 -0.53 -12.48
CA LEU A 48 1.85 -1.34 -11.27
C LEU A 48 1.88 -2.82 -11.67
N LYS A 49 3.08 -3.43 -11.71
CA LYS A 49 3.22 -4.89 -11.77
C LYS A 49 3.67 -5.47 -10.40
N PRO A 50 3.12 -6.61 -9.98
CA PRO A 50 3.41 -7.19 -8.67
C PRO A 50 4.57 -8.18 -8.79
N SER A 51 5.80 -7.70 -8.77
CA SER A 51 6.97 -8.51 -8.44
C SER A 51 8.16 -7.61 -8.10
N ALA A 52 8.80 -7.89 -6.97
CA ALA A 52 9.90 -7.12 -6.43
C ALA A 52 11.14 -7.20 -7.33
N GLU A 53 11.30 -6.23 -8.23
CA GLU A 53 12.57 -5.87 -8.88
C GLU A 53 12.41 -4.46 -9.49
N TRP A 54 13.21 -3.50 -9.03
CA TRP A 54 13.20 -2.13 -9.56
C TRP A 54 14.08 -2.07 -10.82
N PHE A 55 13.47 -1.97 -12.00
CA PHE A 55 14.18 -1.61 -13.23
C PHE A 55 13.76 -0.22 -13.69
N PHE A 56 14.72 0.69 -13.82
CA PHE A 56 14.54 1.93 -14.57
C PHE A 56 14.80 1.64 -16.05
N PHE A 57 13.76 1.64 -16.87
CA PHE A 57 13.92 1.66 -18.33
C PHE A 57 13.75 3.10 -18.83
N VAL A 58 14.85 3.72 -19.23
CA VAL A 58 14.80 4.87 -20.15
C VAL A 58 14.81 4.31 -21.56
N LYS A 59 13.63 4.16 -22.18
CA LYS A 59 13.56 3.88 -23.62
C LYS A 59 13.72 5.21 -24.38
N THR A 60 14.86 5.38 -25.04
CA THR A 60 14.99 6.40 -26.08
C THR A 60 14.39 5.85 -27.38
N GLY A 61 13.34 6.51 -27.87
CA GLY A 61 12.80 6.26 -29.22
C GLY A 61 13.73 6.80 -30.31
N PRO A 62 13.50 6.42 -31.59
CA PRO A 62 14.51 6.50 -32.63
C PRO A 62 14.87 7.94 -33.02
N ARG A 63 16.16 8.12 -33.33
CA ARG A 63 16.75 9.29 -33.98
C ARG A 63 16.03 9.55 -35.31
N MET A 64 15.51 10.77 -35.49
CA MET A 64 15.27 11.31 -36.83
C MET A 64 16.43 12.22 -37.22
N HIS A 65 16.86 12.00 -38.45
CA HIS A 65 17.97 12.64 -39.14
C HIS A 65 17.75 14.15 -39.30
N ASP A 66 18.83 14.92 -39.18
CA ASP A 66 18.94 16.23 -39.81
C ASP A 66 19.49 16.08 -41.24
N SER A 67 18.92 16.89 -42.11
CA SER A 67 19.13 17.01 -43.54
C SER A 67 20.45 17.69 -43.88
N THR A 68 21.57 16.99 -43.71
CA THR A 68 22.79 17.18 -44.53
C THR A 68 23.63 15.90 -44.46
N GLY A 69 23.44 15.03 -45.46
CA GLY A 69 24.14 13.76 -45.57
C GLY A 69 25.63 13.92 -45.84
N VAL A 70 26.45 13.97 -44.79
CA VAL A 70 27.91 13.76 -44.89
C VAL A 70 28.37 12.85 -43.75
N GLU A 71 28.85 11.68 -44.15
CA GLU A 71 29.43 10.64 -43.31
C GLU A 71 30.85 11.04 -42.90
N ALA A 72 31.10 11.20 -41.60
CA ALA A 72 32.43 11.46 -41.08
C ALA A 72 33.21 10.14 -40.99
N ASN A 73 34.04 9.89 -42.01
CA ASN A 73 35.01 8.80 -42.05
C ASN A 73 36.04 8.92 -40.92
N PHE A 74 36.06 7.95 -40.01
CA PHE A 74 37.23 7.70 -39.15
C PHE A 74 37.97 6.48 -39.67
N VAL A 75 39.09 6.74 -40.36
CA VAL A 75 40.06 5.74 -40.80
C VAL A 75 40.94 5.33 -39.60
N PRO A 76 41.29 4.04 -39.43
CA PRO A 76 42.21 3.61 -38.38
C PRO A 76 43.63 4.11 -38.67
N VAL A 77 44.29 4.68 -37.67
CA VAL A 77 45.72 5.04 -37.76
C VAL A 77 46.54 3.76 -37.64
N ASP A 78 47.28 3.45 -38.71
CA ASP A 78 48.20 2.34 -38.82
C ASP A 78 49.33 2.38 -37.79
N LEU A 79 49.73 1.18 -37.38
CA LEU A 79 50.90 0.91 -36.55
C LEU A 79 52.18 1.48 -37.19
N LEU A 80 52.84 2.40 -36.49
CA LEU A 80 54.24 2.69 -36.74
C LEU A 80 55.11 1.62 -36.08
N ALA A 81 55.72 0.79 -36.93
CA ALA A 81 56.84 -0.06 -36.57
C ALA A 81 58.05 0.81 -36.17
N THR A 82 58.60 0.55 -34.97
CA THR A 82 59.95 1.02 -34.62
C THR A 82 60.94 -0.14 -34.81
N PRO A 83 62.01 0.04 -35.59
CA PRO A 83 63.12 -0.89 -35.65
C PRO A 83 64.08 -0.55 -34.52
N ASN A 84 64.43 -1.52 -33.67
CA ASN A 84 65.79 -1.73 -33.19
C ASN A 84 65.84 -2.93 -32.25
N TYR A 85 66.46 -3.97 -32.79
CA TYR A 85 66.94 -5.17 -32.13
C TYR A 85 68.00 -4.84 -31.08
N LEU A 86 67.91 -5.41 -29.86
CA LEU A 86 69.09 -5.99 -29.22
C LEU A 86 68.72 -7.03 -28.15
N SER A 87 69.05 -8.27 -28.52
CA SER A 87 69.08 -9.47 -27.70
C SER A 87 69.90 -9.29 -26.42
N SER A 88 69.32 -9.66 -25.28
CA SER A 88 70.09 -10.20 -24.15
C SER A 88 69.50 -11.53 -23.71
N LYS A 89 70.11 -12.60 -24.20
CA LYS A 89 69.85 -13.97 -23.80
C LYS A 89 70.62 -14.24 -22.52
N LYS A 90 70.02 -13.96 -21.35
CA LYS A 90 70.53 -14.45 -20.06
C LYS A 90 69.48 -14.52 -18.95
N HIS A 91 68.43 -15.34 -19.13
CA HIS A 91 67.73 -15.97 -17.98
C HIS A 91 66.83 -17.18 -18.34
N SER A 92 67.28 -18.11 -19.18
CA SER A 92 66.78 -19.50 -19.05
C SER A 92 67.46 -20.08 -17.80
N ILE A 93 66.85 -20.11 -16.62
CA ILE A 93 66.21 -21.33 -16.07
C ILE A 93 65.20 -21.02 -14.92
N ASN A 94 64.97 -19.76 -14.51
CA ASN A 94 64.14 -19.43 -13.32
C ASN A 94 62.76 -18.80 -13.61
N ILE A 95 62.21 -19.01 -14.81
CA ILE A 95 60.83 -18.63 -15.14
C ILE A 95 59.89 -19.85 -15.09
N ASN A 96 60.43 -21.06 -15.28
CA ASN A 96 59.66 -22.31 -15.24
C ASN A 96 59.41 -22.82 -13.81
N GLN A 97 60.38 -22.65 -12.90
CA GLN A 97 60.24 -22.99 -11.48
C GLN A 97 59.14 -22.15 -10.80
N ASN A 98 59.12 -20.83 -11.06
CA ASN A 98 58.12 -19.92 -10.52
C ASN A 98 56.71 -20.16 -11.09
N ARG A 99 56.59 -20.56 -12.37
CA ARG A 99 55.29 -20.89 -12.97
C ARG A 99 54.69 -22.17 -12.41
N ILE A 100 55.51 -23.20 -12.22
CA ILE A 100 55.07 -24.46 -11.59
C ILE A 100 54.65 -24.19 -10.14
N LEU A 101 55.43 -23.40 -9.40
CA LEU A 101 55.10 -23.01 -8.03
C LEU A 101 53.76 -22.24 -7.95
N VAL A 102 53.52 -21.29 -8.86
CA VAL A 102 52.25 -20.55 -8.94
C VAL A 102 51.08 -21.48 -9.24
N ILE A 103 51.24 -22.43 -10.18
CA ILE A 103 50.18 -23.40 -10.50
C ILE A 103 49.88 -24.30 -9.29
N LEU A 104 50.92 -24.77 -8.57
CA LEU A 104 50.75 -25.56 -7.36
C LEU A 104 50.03 -24.79 -6.25
N ILE A 105 50.32 -23.49 -6.08
CA ILE A 105 49.62 -22.63 -5.12
C ILE A 105 48.15 -22.46 -5.50
N LEU A 106 47.83 -22.25 -6.78
CA LEU A 106 46.44 -22.12 -7.25
C LEU A 106 45.64 -23.41 -7.03
N ILE A 107 46.25 -24.57 -7.28
CA ILE A 107 45.63 -25.88 -7.01
C ILE A 107 45.39 -26.06 -5.51
N LEU A 108 46.37 -25.70 -4.67
CA LEU A 108 46.23 -25.81 -3.22
C LEU A 108 45.11 -24.91 -2.69
N ILE A 109 45.00 -23.68 -3.20
CA ILE A 109 43.91 -22.74 -2.85
C ILE A 109 42.56 -23.32 -3.26
N PHE A 110 42.44 -23.88 -4.47
CA PHE A 110 41.21 -24.49 -4.93
C PHE A 110 40.79 -25.69 -4.05
N LEU A 111 41.75 -26.54 -3.67
CA LEU A 111 41.51 -27.66 -2.75
C LEU A 111 41.05 -27.15 -1.37
N ILE A 112 41.68 -26.10 -0.84
CA ILE A 112 41.26 -25.49 0.43
C ILE A 112 39.83 -24.94 0.33
N LEU A 113 39.49 -24.23 -0.76
CA LEU A 113 38.16 -23.65 -0.96
C LEU A 113 37.07 -24.73 -1.07
N THR A 114 37.36 -25.84 -1.74
CA THR A 114 36.42 -26.97 -1.84
C THR A 114 36.22 -27.65 -0.49
N VAL A 115 37.30 -27.88 0.27
CA VAL A 115 37.22 -28.46 1.63
C VAL A 115 36.47 -27.53 2.57
N LEU A 116 36.72 -26.22 2.53
CA LEU A 116 35.96 -25.21 3.31
C LEU A 116 34.49 -25.19 2.90
N GLY A 117 34.18 -25.32 1.61
CA GLY A 117 32.80 -25.43 1.10
C GLY A 117 32.08 -26.68 1.62
N LEU A 118 32.76 -27.82 1.68
CA LEU A 118 32.21 -29.06 2.22
C LEU A 118 32.03 -28.99 3.74
N ILE A 119 33.01 -28.43 4.47
CA ILE A 119 32.93 -28.24 5.93
C ILE A 119 31.79 -27.27 6.27
N THR A 120 31.66 -26.16 5.55
CA THR A 120 30.53 -25.23 5.72
C THR A 120 29.20 -25.87 5.32
N GLY A 121 29.17 -26.70 4.28
CA GLY A 121 27.99 -27.48 3.89
C GLY A 121 27.56 -28.54 4.91
N LEU A 122 28.51 -29.12 5.66
CA LEU A 122 28.26 -30.15 6.68
C LEU A 122 27.90 -29.55 8.05
N LEU A 123 28.49 -28.40 8.42
CA LEU A 123 28.27 -27.74 9.71
C LEU A 123 27.10 -26.76 9.71
N VAL A 124 26.69 -26.24 8.56
CA VAL A 124 25.47 -25.43 8.46
C VAL A 124 24.29 -26.41 8.59
N PRO A 125 23.48 -26.31 9.66
CA PRO A 125 22.23 -27.05 9.73
C PRO A 125 21.46 -26.70 8.46
N ARG A 126 20.98 -27.71 7.71
CA ARG A 126 19.98 -27.45 6.67
C ARG A 126 18.86 -26.69 7.37
N ARG A 127 18.80 -25.37 7.19
CA ARG A 127 17.61 -24.61 7.50
C ARG A 127 16.57 -25.31 6.63
N LYS A 128 15.69 -26.10 7.24
CA LYS A 128 14.45 -26.44 6.58
C LYS A 128 13.93 -25.08 6.16
N LEU A 129 13.92 -24.81 4.86
CA LEU A 129 13.11 -23.72 4.35
C LEU A 129 11.74 -24.10 4.85
N HIS A 130 11.29 -23.43 5.91
CA HIS A 130 9.94 -23.57 6.38
C HIS A 130 9.15 -23.26 5.12
N LYS A 131 8.53 -24.29 4.55
CA LYS A 131 7.52 -24.12 3.53
C LYS A 131 6.51 -23.27 4.28
N ILE A 132 6.57 -21.96 4.10
CA ILE A 132 5.48 -21.08 4.48
C ILE A 132 4.35 -21.69 3.68
N SER A 133 3.53 -22.48 4.37
CA SER A 133 2.26 -22.92 3.81
C SER A 133 1.58 -21.63 3.44
N SER A 134 1.59 -21.32 2.15
CA SER A 134 0.99 -20.13 1.59
C SER A 134 -0.52 -20.32 1.58
N SER A 135 -1.10 -20.49 2.76
CA SER A 135 -2.53 -20.52 3.03
C SER A 135 -2.83 -20.22 4.51
N GLU A 136 -2.08 -19.33 5.15
CA GLU A 136 -2.75 -18.43 6.07
C GLU A 136 -3.30 -17.31 5.18
N CYS A 137 -4.49 -17.53 4.63
CA CYS A 137 -5.29 -16.39 4.23
C CYS A 137 -5.48 -15.62 5.54
N PHE A 138 -4.88 -14.43 5.66
CA PHE A 138 -5.16 -13.56 6.80
C PHE A 138 -6.68 -13.40 6.83
N GLU A 139 -7.32 -14.02 7.82
CA GLU A 139 -8.76 -13.94 7.97
C GLU A 139 -9.10 -12.46 8.13
N ALA A 140 -9.93 -11.95 7.22
CA ALA A 140 -10.30 -10.55 7.25
C ALA A 140 -10.98 -10.27 8.60
N ALA A 141 -10.53 -9.22 9.30
CA ALA A 141 -11.05 -8.90 10.64
C ALA A 141 -12.58 -8.68 10.65
N CYS A 142 -13.14 -8.31 9.49
CA CYS A 142 -14.56 -8.13 9.26
C CYS A 142 -15.05 -8.97 8.07
N PRO A 143 -16.32 -9.42 8.09
CA PRO A 143 -16.90 -10.15 6.98
C PRO A 143 -16.92 -9.33 5.68
N GLU A 144 -17.12 -10.01 4.55
CA GLU A 144 -17.29 -9.36 3.25
C GLU A 144 -18.46 -8.36 3.28
N SER A 145 -18.27 -7.19 2.66
CA SER A 145 -19.23 -6.07 2.67
C SER A 145 -19.40 -5.34 4.01
N TRP A 146 -18.54 -5.61 5.01
CA TRP A 146 -18.47 -4.86 6.26
C TRP A 146 -17.22 -3.99 6.30
N ILE A 147 -17.32 -2.84 6.96
CA ILE A 147 -16.21 -1.88 7.11
C ILE A 147 -15.68 -1.97 8.55
N GLY A 148 -14.38 -2.18 8.71
CA GLY A 148 -13.73 -2.19 10.01
C GLY A 148 -13.37 -0.79 10.52
N PHE A 149 -13.75 -0.48 11.76
CA PHE A 149 -13.34 0.75 12.47
C PHE A 149 -13.31 0.50 13.99
N GLN A 150 -12.23 0.89 14.67
CA GLN A 150 -12.09 0.79 16.14
C GLN A 150 -12.57 -0.54 16.77
N ARG A 151 -12.06 -1.68 16.29
CA ARG A 151 -12.40 -3.03 16.80
C ARG A 151 -13.86 -3.46 16.60
N LYS A 152 -14.58 -2.78 15.72
CA LYS A 152 -15.92 -3.11 15.29
C LYS A 152 -15.97 -3.23 13.77
N CYS A 153 -16.92 -4.02 13.31
CA CYS A 153 -17.31 -4.16 11.92
C CYS A 153 -18.68 -3.51 11.74
N PHE A 154 -18.83 -2.70 10.69
CA PHE A 154 -20.05 -1.96 10.38
C PHE A 154 -20.61 -2.38 9.02
N TYR A 155 -21.91 -2.64 8.96
CA TYR A 155 -22.63 -2.88 7.73
C TYR A 155 -23.57 -1.71 7.46
N PHE A 156 -23.58 -1.20 6.23
CA PHE A 156 -24.46 -0.11 5.79
C PHE A 156 -25.44 -0.69 4.78
N SER A 157 -26.74 -0.60 5.05
CA SER A 157 -27.74 -1.24 4.19
C SER A 157 -27.91 -0.52 2.85
N ASP A 158 -28.24 -1.30 1.83
CA ASP A 158 -28.71 -0.75 0.57
C ASP A 158 -30.21 -0.52 0.56
N ASP A 159 -30.96 -1.38 1.23
CA ASP A 159 -32.41 -1.32 1.34
C ASP A 159 -32.91 -0.34 2.42
N ILE A 160 -34.17 0.05 2.29
CA ILE A 160 -34.93 0.84 3.27
C ILE A 160 -36.00 -0.01 3.94
N LYS A 161 -36.02 0.00 5.29
CA LYS A 161 -36.96 -0.76 6.12
C LYS A 161 -37.23 -0.05 7.44
N ASN A 162 -38.24 -0.52 8.18
CA ASN A 162 -38.55 -0.02 9.51
C ASN A 162 -37.52 -0.49 10.56
N TRP A 163 -37.44 0.22 11.69
CA TRP A 163 -36.42 -0.02 12.71
C TRP A 163 -36.42 -1.46 13.23
N THR A 164 -37.59 -2.05 13.44
CA THR A 164 -37.73 -3.43 13.94
C THR A 164 -37.19 -4.45 12.95
N PHE A 165 -37.48 -4.28 11.65
CA PHE A 165 -36.94 -5.13 10.61
C PHE A 165 -35.42 -4.98 10.53
N SER A 166 -34.92 -3.74 10.56
CA SER A 166 -33.49 -3.46 10.52
C SER A 166 -32.72 -4.11 11.68
N GLN A 167 -33.27 -4.09 12.89
CA GLN A 167 -32.69 -4.81 14.03
C GLN A 167 -32.67 -6.33 13.80
N ARG A 168 -33.77 -6.92 13.33
CA ARG A 168 -33.83 -8.36 13.01
C ARG A 168 -32.83 -8.75 11.93
N PHE A 169 -32.61 -7.88 10.94
CA PHE A 169 -31.57 -8.08 9.94
C PHE A 169 -30.20 -8.13 10.61
N CYS A 170 -29.84 -7.15 11.44
CA CYS A 170 -28.55 -7.16 12.12
C CYS A 170 -28.37 -8.42 12.99
N ASP A 171 -29.41 -8.82 13.73
CA ASP A 171 -29.41 -10.01 14.58
C ASP A 171 -29.14 -11.29 13.80
N SER A 172 -29.69 -11.42 12.58
CA SER A 172 -29.40 -12.56 11.69
C SER A 172 -27.92 -12.70 11.28
N TYR A 173 -27.12 -11.64 11.45
CA TYR A 173 -25.67 -11.64 11.23
C TYR A 173 -24.85 -11.65 12.53
N GLY A 174 -25.49 -11.93 13.68
CA GLY A 174 -24.85 -11.86 15.00
C GLY A 174 -24.37 -10.45 15.34
N ALA A 175 -25.15 -9.45 14.95
CA ALA A 175 -24.87 -8.04 15.14
C ALA A 175 -26.11 -7.32 15.68
N ASP A 176 -25.95 -6.06 16.05
CA ASP A 176 -27.06 -5.19 16.42
C ASP A 176 -27.11 -3.97 15.52
N LEU A 177 -28.25 -3.28 15.49
CA LEU A 177 -28.24 -1.89 15.04
C LEU A 177 -27.18 -1.12 15.83
N VAL A 178 -26.42 -0.28 15.12
CA VAL A 178 -25.14 0.23 15.62
C VAL A 178 -25.25 0.90 16.99
N GLN A 179 -24.40 0.44 17.92
CA GLN A 179 -24.18 1.08 19.21
C GLN A 179 -22.98 2.01 19.12
N ILE A 180 -23.23 3.32 19.23
CA ILE A 180 -22.22 4.36 19.11
C ILE A 180 -21.66 4.69 20.50
N GLU A 181 -20.40 4.33 20.74
CA GLU A 181 -19.75 4.50 22.04
C GLU A 181 -18.95 5.81 22.13
N THR A 182 -18.45 6.30 20.99
CA THR A 182 -17.57 7.48 20.95
C THR A 182 -17.98 8.49 19.88
N LEU A 183 -17.59 9.75 20.07
CA LEU A 183 -17.76 10.79 19.05
C LEU A 183 -16.97 10.50 17.77
N LEU A 184 -15.83 9.78 17.87
CA LEU A 184 -15.06 9.34 16.72
C LEU A 184 -15.86 8.34 15.87
N GLU A 185 -16.54 7.41 16.52
CA GLU A 185 -17.45 6.45 15.87
C GLU A 185 -18.62 7.18 15.21
N LEU A 186 -19.27 8.13 15.88
CA LEU A 186 -20.33 8.96 15.29
C LEU A 186 -19.86 9.67 14.01
N ASN A 187 -18.69 10.31 14.06
CA ASN A 187 -18.13 11.03 12.92
C ASN A 187 -17.77 10.09 11.75
N PHE A 188 -17.26 8.90 12.05
CA PHE A 188 -17.04 7.86 11.06
C PHE A 188 -18.35 7.48 10.36
N LEU A 189 -19.40 7.18 11.13
CA LEU A 189 -20.71 6.81 10.56
C LEU A 189 -21.31 7.90 9.68
N LEU A 190 -21.30 9.16 10.15
CA LEU A 190 -21.78 10.31 9.38
C LEU A 190 -20.99 10.51 8.08
N ARG A 191 -19.69 10.22 8.08
CA ARG A 191 -18.83 10.35 6.90
C ARG A 191 -19.07 9.28 5.85
N TYR A 192 -19.44 8.07 6.27
CA TYR A 192 -19.54 6.89 5.39
C TYR A 192 -20.98 6.51 5.00
N LYS A 193 -22.00 6.89 5.78
CA LYS A 193 -23.42 6.54 5.49
C LYS A 193 -23.95 7.07 4.16
N GLY A 194 -23.29 8.06 3.55
CA GLY A 194 -23.78 8.74 2.35
C GLY A 194 -24.97 9.66 2.61
N PRO A 195 -25.78 10.01 1.59
CA PRO A 195 -26.80 11.05 1.69
C PRO A 195 -28.11 10.59 2.37
N TYR A 196 -28.27 9.28 2.57
CA TYR A 196 -29.50 8.73 3.12
C TYR A 196 -29.51 8.72 4.64
N ASP A 197 -30.71 8.76 5.21
CA ASP A 197 -30.92 8.59 6.65
C ASP A 197 -30.80 7.11 7.05
N HIS A 198 -30.15 6.85 8.19
CA HIS A 198 -29.88 5.48 8.64
C HIS A 198 -30.29 5.23 10.09
N TRP A 199 -31.07 4.17 10.35
CA TRP A 199 -31.37 3.69 11.70
C TRP A 199 -30.11 3.31 12.48
N ILE A 200 -30.14 3.58 13.78
CA ILE A 200 -29.13 3.18 14.76
C ILE A 200 -29.78 2.47 15.96
N GLY A 201 -28.98 1.85 16.81
CA GLY A 201 -29.45 0.97 17.89
C GLY A 201 -30.08 1.67 19.09
N LEU A 202 -30.49 2.93 18.98
CA LEU A 202 -31.16 3.65 20.05
C LEU A 202 -32.67 3.65 19.86
N SER A 203 -33.37 3.27 20.93
CA SER A 203 -34.82 3.39 21.03
C SER A 203 -35.25 3.81 22.43
N ARG A 204 -36.49 4.28 22.56
CA ARG A 204 -37.14 4.57 23.83
C ARG A 204 -38.65 4.39 23.69
N ASP A 205 -39.30 4.16 24.82
CA ASP A 205 -40.72 4.48 24.93
C ASP A 205 -40.88 5.98 25.14
N LEU A 206 -42.03 6.54 24.75
CA LEU A 206 -42.26 7.98 24.86
C LEU A 206 -42.18 8.41 26.34
N GLY A 207 -41.35 9.42 26.61
CA GLY A 207 -41.07 9.92 27.96
C GLY A 207 -40.03 9.11 28.76
N GLN A 208 -39.53 8.00 28.22
CA GLN A 208 -38.48 7.20 28.84
C GLN A 208 -37.07 7.58 28.33
N PRO A 209 -36.00 7.27 29.09
CA PRO A 209 -34.64 7.47 28.63
C PRO A 209 -34.32 6.60 27.40
N TRP A 210 -33.36 7.06 26.60
CA TRP A 210 -32.83 6.31 25.47
C TRP A 210 -32.08 5.07 25.95
N LYS A 211 -32.31 3.94 25.28
CA LYS A 211 -31.63 2.66 25.54
C LYS A 211 -31.07 2.08 24.26
N TRP A 212 -29.92 1.46 24.39
CA TRP A 212 -29.35 0.60 23.35
C TRP A 212 -30.12 -0.72 23.26
N VAL A 213 -29.92 -1.45 22.17
CA VAL A 213 -30.58 -2.75 21.93
C VAL A 213 -30.31 -3.76 23.05
N ASN A 214 -29.10 -3.74 23.62
CA ASN A 214 -28.71 -4.58 24.77
C ASN A 214 -29.33 -4.13 26.11
N GLY A 215 -30.21 -3.12 26.11
CA GLY A 215 -30.89 -2.60 27.29
C GLY A 215 -30.07 -1.59 28.10
N THR A 216 -28.80 -1.36 27.76
CA THR A 216 -27.98 -0.36 28.46
C THR A 216 -28.51 1.05 28.19
N GLU A 217 -28.59 1.85 29.25
CA GLU A 217 -29.03 3.24 29.12
C GLU A 217 -27.98 4.08 28.40
N TRP A 218 -28.45 5.01 27.57
CA TRP A 218 -27.60 5.88 26.80
C TRP A 218 -27.03 7.02 27.63
N THR A 219 -25.71 7.24 27.52
CA THR A 219 -24.95 8.19 28.33
C THR A 219 -24.92 9.63 27.80
N ASN A 220 -25.82 9.98 26.87
CA ASN A 220 -25.96 11.33 26.32
C ASN A 220 -24.67 11.93 25.70
N CYS A 221 -23.86 11.10 25.03
CA CYS A 221 -22.58 11.51 24.45
C CYS A 221 -22.69 12.36 23.16
N PHE A 222 -23.88 12.52 22.58
CA PHE A 222 -24.17 13.39 21.44
C PHE A 222 -25.65 13.82 21.46
N PRO A 223 -26.07 14.96 20.91
CA PRO A 223 -27.49 15.34 20.94
C PRO A 223 -28.33 14.50 19.97
N ILE A 224 -29.51 14.03 20.41
CA ILE A 224 -30.53 13.39 19.55
C ILE A 224 -31.70 14.35 19.39
N ARG A 225 -31.97 14.78 18.15
CA ARG A 225 -33.06 15.72 17.84
C ARG A 225 -34.39 14.97 17.64
N GLY A 226 -35.49 15.72 17.62
CA GLY A 226 -36.83 15.20 17.35
C GLY A 226 -37.52 14.57 18.56
N GLY A 227 -38.76 14.11 18.35
CA GLY A 227 -39.62 13.54 19.39
C GLY A 227 -40.01 12.08 19.17
N GLY A 228 -39.32 11.36 18.28
CA GLY A 228 -39.64 9.96 17.97
C GLY A 228 -39.12 8.95 19.00
N GLU A 229 -39.53 7.70 18.80
CA GLU A 229 -39.18 6.53 19.61
C GLU A 229 -37.88 5.86 19.17
N CYS A 230 -37.52 5.98 17.88
CA CYS A 230 -36.35 5.33 17.29
C CYS A 230 -35.37 6.36 16.74
N ALA A 231 -34.08 6.20 17.02
CA ALA A 231 -33.06 7.14 16.56
C ALA A 231 -32.45 6.73 15.22
N TYR A 232 -32.08 7.74 14.42
CA TYR A 232 -31.41 7.59 13.14
C TYR A 232 -30.37 8.70 12.95
N LEU A 233 -29.44 8.50 12.01
CA LEU A 233 -28.49 9.50 11.56
C LEU A 233 -28.95 10.15 10.27
N ASN A 234 -28.92 11.47 10.23
CA ASN A 234 -29.06 12.30 9.01
C ASN A 234 -27.75 13.05 8.75
N ASP A 235 -27.73 13.95 7.77
CA ASP A 235 -26.52 14.68 7.36
C ASP A 235 -25.98 15.65 8.43
N LYS A 236 -26.78 15.97 9.46
CA LYS A 236 -26.42 16.90 10.54
C LYS A 236 -26.07 16.19 11.86
N GLY A 237 -26.36 14.89 11.99
CA GLY A 237 -26.17 14.15 13.24
C GLY A 237 -27.33 13.21 13.56
N ALA A 238 -27.54 12.95 14.85
CA ALA A 238 -28.60 12.06 15.32
C ALA A 238 -29.95 12.80 15.46
N SER A 239 -31.01 12.12 15.04
CA SER A 239 -32.40 12.55 15.13
C SER A 239 -33.29 11.35 15.47
N SER A 240 -34.58 11.58 15.68
CA SER A 240 -35.55 10.55 16.04
C SER A 240 -36.81 10.62 15.19
N ALA A 241 -37.39 9.45 14.93
CA ALA A 241 -38.59 9.29 14.12
C ALA A 241 -39.43 8.11 14.61
N ARG A 242 -40.65 8.00 14.07
CA ARG A 242 -41.57 6.91 14.40
C ARG A 242 -41.02 5.57 13.93
N ARG A 243 -41.20 4.52 14.74
CA ARG A 243 -40.67 3.16 14.52
C ARG A 243 -41.01 2.59 13.14
N TYR A 244 -42.20 2.87 12.62
CA TYR A 244 -42.71 2.33 11.36
C TYR A 244 -42.17 3.05 10.12
N THR A 245 -41.52 4.21 10.26
CA THR A 245 -40.93 4.90 9.10
C THR A 245 -39.80 4.04 8.49
N GLU A 246 -39.58 4.16 7.20
CA GLU A 246 -38.57 3.35 6.51
C GLU A 246 -37.31 4.15 6.24
N ARG A 247 -36.16 3.57 6.54
CA ARG A 247 -34.83 4.17 6.37
C ARG A 247 -33.84 3.08 6.06
N LYS A 248 -32.65 3.47 5.57
CA LYS A 248 -31.51 2.56 5.60
C LYS A 248 -31.14 2.28 7.06
N TRP A 249 -30.22 1.36 7.31
CA TRP A 249 -29.77 1.05 8.66
C TRP A 249 -28.30 0.69 8.69
N ILE A 250 -27.73 0.78 9.89
CA ILE A 250 -26.33 0.43 10.12
C ILE A 250 -26.29 -0.64 11.20
N CYS A 251 -25.65 -1.77 10.91
CA CYS A 251 -25.35 -2.79 11.91
C CYS A 251 -23.92 -2.64 12.44
N SER A 252 -23.66 -3.06 13.67
CA SER A 252 -22.31 -3.20 14.21
C SER A 252 -22.13 -4.47 15.02
N LYS A 253 -20.94 -5.07 14.94
CA LYS A 253 -20.48 -6.13 15.85
C LYS A 253 -18.98 -6.01 16.10
N PRO A 254 -18.44 -6.61 17.18
CA PRO A 254 -17.00 -6.65 17.39
C PRO A 254 -16.27 -7.35 16.24
N ASP A 255 -15.05 -6.92 15.92
CA ASP A 255 -14.18 -7.63 14.98
C ASP A 255 -13.68 -8.96 15.57
N ILE A 256 -13.15 -9.85 14.72
CA ILE A 256 -12.70 -11.19 15.14
C ILE A 256 -11.67 -11.09 16.28
N TYR A 257 -10.75 -10.13 16.20
CA TYR A 257 -9.73 -9.94 17.23
C TYR A 257 -10.33 -9.51 18.58
N ALA A 258 -11.35 -8.66 18.57
CA ALA A 258 -12.07 -8.22 19.77
C ALA A 258 -12.89 -9.36 20.38
N GLN A 259 -13.46 -10.23 19.55
CA GLN A 259 -14.17 -11.44 20.00
C GLN A 259 -13.21 -12.41 20.71
N ILE A 260 -12.08 -12.74 20.08
CA ILE A 260 -11.05 -13.62 20.67
C ILE A 260 -10.53 -13.06 22.00
N LYS A 261 -10.26 -11.75 22.05
CA LYS A 261 -9.79 -11.11 23.28
C LYS A 261 -10.79 -11.23 24.43
N ARG A 262 -12.10 -11.10 24.16
CA ARG A 262 -13.15 -11.27 25.19
C ARG A 262 -13.22 -12.70 25.71
N GLN A 263 -13.10 -13.70 24.83
CA GLN A 263 -13.11 -15.11 25.21
C GLN A 263 -11.92 -15.50 26.08
N ASN A 264 -10.74 -14.94 25.83
CA ASN A 264 -9.54 -15.19 26.62
C ASN A 264 -9.48 -14.39 27.95
N SER A 265 -10.45 -13.50 28.19
CA SER A 265 -10.52 -12.68 29.40
C SER A 265 -11.57 -13.18 30.41
N ILE A 266 -12.22 -14.30 30.11
CA ILE A 266 -13.18 -15.02 30.96
C ILE A 266 -12.50 -16.31 31.43
#